data_AF-A0A7C6IWB7-F1
#
_entry.id   AF-A0A7C6IWB7-F1
#
_cell.length_a   1.000
_cell.length_b   1.000
_cell.length_c   1.000
_cell.angle_alpha   90.00
_cell.angle_beta   90.00
_cell.angle_gamma   90.00
#
_symmetry.space_group_name_H-M   'P 1'
#
loop_
_entity.id
_entity.type
_entity.pdbx_description
1 polymer ?
#
loop_
_entity_poly.entity_id
_entity_poly.type
_entity_poly.pdbx_seq_one_letter_code
_entity_poly.pdbx_strand_id
1 'polypeptide(L)' 'MERYQQIERSIITKYRKSLWKKFIKGVNEYKLINEGDKIAVCISGGKDSMILAKLMQEVQKHGVMKFEMVFL' A
#
# COMPACT_ATOMS: atom_id res chain seq x y z
N MET A 1 -18.37 3.68 -9.10
CA MET A 1 -17.38 3.65 -8.01
C MET A 1 -17.95 4.41 -6.83
N GLU A 2 -18.01 3.76 -5.68
CA GLU A 2 -18.41 4.39 -4.43
C GLU A 2 -17.36 5.42 -3.97
N ARG A 3 -17.75 6.31 -3.04
CA ARG A 3 -16.89 7.41 -2.57
C ARG A 3 -15.54 6.91 -2.02
N TYR A 4 -15.54 5.82 -1.26
CA TYR A 4 -14.30 5.27 -0.69
C TYR A 4 -13.35 4.78 -1.79
N GLN A 5 -13.86 4.17 -2.85
CA GLN A 5 -13.07 3.68 -3.98
C GLN A 5 -12.42 4.84 -4.75
N GLN A 6 -13.11 5.98 -4.86
CA GLN A 6 -12.55 7.18 -5.47
C GLN A 6 -11.42 7.77 -4.63
N ILE A 7 -11.57 7.75 -3.30
CA ILE A 7 -10.53 8.19 -2.36
C ILE A 7 -9.30 7.27 -2.46
N GLU A 8 -9.48 5.95 -2.48
CA GLU A 8 -8.39 4.99 -2.66
C GLU A 8 -7.66 5.20 -3.99
N ARG A 9 -8.41 5.34 -5.09
CA ARG A 9 -7.84 5.64 -6.41
C ARG A 9 -7.04 6.94 -6.43
N SER A 10 -7.34 7.89 -5.54
CA SER A 10 -6.59 9.14 -5.43
C SER A 10 -5.12 8.91 -5.04
N ILE A 11 -4.79 7.81 -4.34
CA ILE A 11 -3.42 7.44 -3.95
C ILE A 11 -2.54 7.27 -5.19
N ILE A 12 -3.00 6.52 -6.18
CA ILE A 12 -2.25 6.21 -7.41
C ILE A 12 -2.43 7.25 -8.53
N THR A 13 -3.32 8.22 -8.35
CA THR A 13 -3.61 9.31 -9.31
C THR A 13 -3.17 10.67 -8.77
N LYS A 14 -4.02 11.36 -7.99
CA LYS A 14 -3.76 12.70 -7.43
C LYS A 14 -2.48 12.73 -6.60
N TYR A 15 -2.26 11.73 -5.75
CA TYR A 15 -1.12 11.64 -4.84
C TYR A 15 0.01 10.75 -5.38
N ARG A 16 0.00 10.45 -6.70
CA ARG A 16 0.97 9.53 -7.31
C ARG A 16 2.41 9.98 -7.10
N LYS A 17 2.70 11.27 -7.33
CA LYS A 17 4.07 11.81 -7.27
C LYS A 17 4.56 11.98 -5.83
N SER A 18 3.70 12.48 -4.95
CA SER A 18 4.07 12.84 -3.58
C SER A 18 4.10 11.66 -2.63
N LEU A 19 3.22 10.67 -2.83
CA LEU A 19 3.06 9.52 -1.93
C LEU A 19 3.44 8.20 -2.60
N TRP A 20 2.66 7.76 -3.60
CA TRP A 20 2.79 6.43 -4.20
C TRP A 20 4.19 6.13 -4.74
N LYS A 21 4.75 7.04 -5.56
CA LYS A 21 6.09 6.86 -6.15
C LYS A 21 7.18 6.75 -5.10
N LYS A 22 7.11 7.55 -4.02
CA LYS A 22 8.11 7.52 -2.95
C LYS A 22 8.00 6.22 -2.15
N PHE A 23 6.78 5.79 -1.86
CA PHE A 23 6.51 4.54 -1.16
C PHE A 23 7.05 3.33 -1.92
N ILE A 24 6.64 3.16 -3.20
CA ILE A 24 7.12 2.06 -4.05
C ILE A 24 8.64 2.10 -4.23
N LYS A 25 9.22 3.30 -4.39
CA LYS A 25 10.67 3.44 -4.49
C LYS A 25 11.34 2.86 -3.24
N GLY A 26 10.89 3.23 -2.04
CA GLY A 26 11.42 2.68 -0.80
C GLY A 26 11.24 1.17 -0.68
N VAL A 27 10.05 0.65 -0.98
CA VAL A 27 9.77 -0.80 -0.96
C VAL A 27 10.75 -1.57 -1.85
N ASN A 28 10.98 -1.09 -3.07
CA ASN A 28 11.87 -1.76 -4.02
C ASN A 28 13.35 -1.57 -3.70
N GLU A 29 13.76 -0.35 -3.33
CA GLU A 29 15.16 0.01 -3.05
C GLU A 29 15.69 -0.77 -1.84
N TYR A 30 14.86 -0.93 -0.80
CA TYR A 30 15.23 -1.64 0.41
C TYR A 30 14.76 -3.11 0.44
N LYS A 31 14.15 -3.61 -0.66
CA LYS A 31 13.62 -4.97 -0.77
C LYS A 31 12.74 -5.37 0.43
N LEU A 32 11.83 -4.47 0.81
CA LEU A 32 10.99 -4.62 2.01
C LEU A 32 9.91 -5.71 1.86
N ILE A 33 9.60 -6.09 0.62
CA ILE A 33 8.62 -7.12 0.29
C ILE A 33 9.28 -8.04 -0.73
N ASN A 34 9.22 -9.34 -0.47
CA ASN A 34 9.70 -10.40 -1.35
C ASN A 34 8.57 -11.37 -1.72
N GLU A 35 8.79 -12.14 -2.77
CA GLU A 35 7.84 -13.16 -3.23
C GLU A 35 7.59 -14.19 -2.12
N GLY A 36 6.31 -14.44 -1.82
CA GLY A 36 5.88 -15.41 -0.80
C GLY A 36 5.81 -14.86 0.63
N ASP A 37 6.13 -13.58 0.85
CA ASP A 37 6.05 -12.98 2.18
C ASP A 37 4.61 -13.01 2.74
N LYS A 38 4.49 -13.17 4.06
CA LYS A 38 3.24 -12.97 4.81
C LYS A 38 3.38 -11.75 5.70
N ILE A 39 2.70 -10.67 5.35
CA ILE A 39 2.89 -9.36 5.99
C ILE A 39 1.72 -9.05 6.91
N ALA A 40 2.00 -8.84 8.19
CA ALA A 40 1.04 -8.33 9.15
C ALA A 40 1.07 -6.79 9.16
N VAL A 41 -0.05 -6.15 8.84
CA VAL A 41 -0.22 -4.70 8.87
C VAL A 41 -1.05 -4.35 10.10
N CYS A 42 -0.40 -3.83 11.13
CA CYS A 42 -1.06 -3.43 12.38
C CYS A 42 -1.74 -2.07 12.23
N ILE A 43 -3.04 -2.01 12.52
CA ILE A 43 -3.87 -0.81 12.45
C ILE A 43 -4.01 -0.21 13.84
N SER A 44 -3.33 0.91 14.09
CA SER A 44 -3.42 1.61 15.37
C SER A 44 -4.65 2.53 15.49
N GLY A 45 -5.46 2.64 14.43
CA GLY A 45 -6.52 3.64 14.29
C GLY A 45 -6.03 5.03 13.89
N GLY A 46 -4.71 5.23 13.84
CA GLY A 46 -4.10 6.48 13.39
C GLY A 46 -4.09 6.63 11.87
N LYS A 47 -4.11 7.88 11.40
CA LYS A 47 -4.10 8.22 9.95
C LYS A 47 -2.94 7.57 9.19
N ASP A 48 -1.77 7.47 9.82
CA ASP A 48 -0.55 6.97 9.18
C ASP A 48 -0.65 5.44 8.97
N SER A 49 -1.10 4.70 9.97
CA SER A 49 -1.35 3.25 9.85
C SER A 49 -2.45 2.92 8.83
N MET A 50 -3.50 3.74 8.78
CA MET A 50 -4.59 3.60 7.81
C MET A 50 -4.10 3.83 6.37
N ILE A 51 -3.34 4.91 6.13
CA ILE A 51 -2.78 5.18 4.80
C ILE A 51 -1.81 4.08 4.38
N LEU A 52 -0.94 3.60 5.29
CA LEU A 52 -0.03 2.50 5.02
C LEU A 52 -0.78 1.23 4.59
N ALA A 53 -1.86 0.87 5.29
CA ALA A 53 -2.69 -0.26 4.91
C ALA A 53 -3.23 -0.14 3.49
N LYS A 54 -3.75 1.03 3.11
CA LYS A 54 -4.26 1.26 1.74
C LYS A 54 -3.13 1.25 0.71
N LEU A 55 -1.95 1.78 1.03
CA LEU A 55 -0.78 1.70 0.16
C LEU A 55 -0.38 0.25 -0.09
N MET A 56 -0.29 -0.56 0.95
CA MET A 56 0.04 -1.99 0.85
C MET A 56 -0.98 -2.74 -0.02
N GLN A 57 -2.29 -2.44 0.12
CA GLN A 57 -3.33 -3.03 -0.74
C GLN A 57 -3.14 -2.65 -2.21
N GLU A 58 -2.77 -1.40 -2.50
CA GLU A 58 -2.46 -0.97 -3.87
C GLU A 58 -1.21 -1.69 -4.41
N VAL A 59 -0.21 -2.02 -3.56
CA VAL A 59 0.94 -2.85 -3.97
C VAL A 59 0.48 -4.25 -4.31
N GLN A 60 -0.36 -4.87 -3.49
CA GLN A 60 -0.86 -6.22 -3.77
C GLN A 60 -1.70 -6.26 -5.06
N LYS A 61 -2.43 -5.18 -5.35
CA LYS A 61 -3.32 -5.08 -6.53
C LYS A 61 -2.57 -4.80 -7.84
N HIS A 62 -1.52 -3.97 -7.80
CA HIS A 62 -0.81 -3.49 -8.98
C HIS A 62 0.63 -4.00 -9.11
N GLY A 63 1.17 -4.59 -8.05
CA GLY A 63 2.51 -5.15 -8.01
C GLY A 63 2.61 -6.49 -8.73
N VAL A 64 3.84 -6.85 -9.07
CA VAL A 64 4.17 -8.14 -9.69
C VAL A 64 4.44 -9.21 -8.63
N MET A 65 4.86 -8.79 -7.43
CA MET A 65 5.20 -9.67 -6.32
C MET A 65 3.93 -10.22 -5.67
N LYS A 66 3.86 -11.55 -5.49
CA LYS A 66 2.77 -12.20 -4.77
C LYS A 66 3.18 -12.34 -3.30
N PHE A 67 2.38 -11.72 -2.44
CA PHE A 67 2.53 -11.81 -1.00
C PHE A 67 1.14 -11.83 -0.34
N GLU A 68 1.06 -12.42 0.83
CA GLU A 68 -0.13 -12.43 1.66
C GLU A 68 -0.10 -11.24 2.63
N MET A 69 -1.28 -10.72 2.95
CA MET A 69 -1.42 -9.60 3.87
C MET A 69 -2.54 -9.87 4.87
N VAL A 70 -2.26 -9.62 6.14
CA VAL A 70 -3.23 -9.72 7.24
C VAL A 70 -3.28 -8.38 7.95
N PHE A 71 -4.48 -7.91 8.28
CA PHE A 71 -4.67 -6.71 9.09
C PHE A 71 -4.92 -7.11 10.54
N LEU A 72 -4.20 -6.49 11.47
CA LEU A 72 -4.28 -6.72 12.91
C LEU A 72 -4.70 -5.46 13.66
#